data_AF-A0ABD0QMN0-F1
#
_entry.id   AF-A0ABD0QMN0-F1
#
_cell.length_a   1.000
_cell.length_b   1.000
_cell.length_c   1.000
_cell.angle_alpha   90.00
_cell.angle_beta   90.00
_cell.angle_gamma   90.00
#
_symmetry.space_group_name_H-M   'P 1'
#
loop_
_entity.id
_entity.type
_entity.pdbx_description
1 polymer ?
#
loop_
_entity_poly.entity_id
_entity_poly.type
_entity_poly.pdbx_seq_one_letter_code
_entity_poly.pdbx_strand_id
1 'polypeptide(L)' 'VVFPRVARVCKNDRGGSQRVLEKQWTSFLKTRLNCSIPGDSHFYFNILQAVTDVIHISGRDVVMATFSTPYN' A
#
# COMPACT_ATOMS: atom_id res chain seq x y z
N VAL A 1 -0.98 -16.73 1.85
CA VAL A 1 -0.97 -15.64 2.85
C VAL A 1 -1.22 -14.32 2.14
N VAL A 2 -2.17 -13.53 2.62
CA VAL A 2 -2.51 -12.21 2.06
C VAL A 2 -1.70 -11.15 2.81
N PHE A 3 -1.24 -10.10 2.11
CA PHE A 3 -0.57 -8.95 2.73
C PHE A 3 -1.10 -7.64 2.14
N PRO A 4 -1.38 -6.63 2.98
CA PRO A 4 -1.83 -5.34 2.50
C PRO A 4 -0.65 -4.57 1.93
N ARG A 5 -0.87 -3.86 0.82
CA ARG A 5 0.18 -3.15 0.08
C ARG A 5 -0.24 -1.72 -0.23
N VAL A 6 0.72 -0.81 -0.15
CA VAL A 6 0.65 0.50 -0.79
C VAL A 6 1.65 0.52 -1.92
N ALA A 7 1.28 1.10 -3.06
CA ALA A 7 2.11 1.22 -4.24
C ALA A 7 2.19 2.67 -4.70
N ARG A 8 3.20 2.98 -5.50
CA ARG A 8 3.38 4.27 -6.15
C ARG A 8 3.71 4.10 -7.62
N VAL A 9 3.36 5.12 -8.39
CA VAL A 9 3.84 5.39 -9.74
C VAL A 9 4.11 6.90 -9.84
N CYS A 10 5.07 7.28 -10.67
CA CYS A 10 5.32 8.68 -10.99
C CYS A 10 4.23 9.19 -11.95
N LYS A 11 3.65 10.37 -11.69
CA LYS A 11 2.64 10.98 -12.57
C LYS A 11 3.16 11.26 -13.98
N ASN A 12 4.46 11.44 -14.13
CA ASN A 12 5.15 11.70 -15.38
C ASN A 12 5.87 10.46 -15.96
N ASP A 13 5.54 9.25 -15.50
CA ASP A 13 6.05 8.02 -16.09
C ASP A 13 5.62 7.93 -17.56
N ARG A 14 6.58 7.70 -18.46
CA ARG A 14 6.36 7.65 -19.92
C ARG A 14 6.52 6.24 -20.49
N GLY A 15 6.63 5.24 -19.62
CA GLY A 15 6.95 3.88 -20.01
C GLY A 15 8.44 3.68 -20.28
N GLY A 16 8.81 2.41 -20.50
CA GLY A 16 10.17 2.01 -20.73
C GLY A 16 10.64 2.15 -22.19
N SER A 17 11.89 1.78 -22.41
CA SER A 17 12.48 1.74 -23.74
C SER A 17 11.89 0.63 -24.61
N GLN A 18 12.16 0.67 -25.92
CA GLN A 18 11.81 -0.40 -26.86
C GLN A 18 12.34 -1.80 -26.43
N ARG A 19 13.40 -1.85 -25.61
CA ARG A 19 13.98 -3.11 -25.14
C ARG A 19 13.41 -3.61 -23.82
N VAL A 20 12.91 -2.71 -22.96
CA VAL A 20 12.53 -3.02 -21.58
C VAL A 20 11.35 -2.16 -21.17
N LEU A 21 10.28 -2.80 -20.70
CA LEU A 21 9.10 -2.15 -20.14
C LEU A 21 8.39 -1.18 -21.10
N GLU A 22 8.46 -1.42 -22.41
CA GLU A 22 7.68 -0.66 -23.39
C GLU A 22 6.18 -0.74 -23.04
N LYS A 23 5.51 0.43 -22.93
CA LYS A 23 4.10 0.55 -22.49
C LYS A 23 3.82 -0.02 -21.08
N GLN A 24 4.84 -0.21 -20.25
CA GLN A 24 4.71 -0.64 -18.85
C GLN A 24 5.22 0.44 -17.89
N TRP A 25 4.73 0.48 -16.65
CA TRP A 25 5.23 1.39 -15.62
C TRP A 25 6.72 1.15 -15.34
N THR A 26 7.52 2.22 -15.35
CA THR A 26 8.96 2.20 -14.99
C THR A 26 9.22 2.65 -13.56
N SER A 27 8.21 3.21 -12.90
CA SER A 27 8.25 3.76 -11.55
C SER A 27 7.44 2.98 -10.52
N PHE A 28 6.86 1.85 -10.92
CA PHE A 28 6.03 1.03 -10.02
C PHE A 28 6.87 0.42 -8.90
N LEU A 29 6.54 0.78 -7.66
CA LEU A 29 7.09 0.18 -6.45
C LEU A 29 5.98 -0.05 -5.44
N LYS A 30 6.07 -1.13 -4.65
CA LYS A 30 5.10 -1.45 -3.59
C LYS A 30 5.80 -1.88 -2.30
N THR A 31 5.18 -1.56 -1.17
CA THR A 31 5.61 -2.00 0.16
C THR A 31 4.44 -2.59 0.95
N ARG A 32 4.75 -3.33 2.02
CA ARG A 32 3.75 -3.88 2.95
C ARG A 32 3.28 -2.80 3.92
N LEU A 33 1.97 -2.69 4.14
CA LEU A 33 1.41 -1.91 5.24
C LEU A 33 1.49 -2.70 6.55
N ASN A 34 1.88 -2.05 7.64
CA ASN A 34 1.94 -2.67 8.96
C ASN A 34 0.76 -2.18 9.81
N CYS A 35 -0.27 -3.02 9.92
CA CYS A 35 -1.35 -2.87 10.90
C CYS A 35 -1.26 -4.07 11.84
N SER A 36 -0.69 -3.86 13.03
CA SER A 36 -0.49 -4.92 14.01
C SER A 36 -0.62 -4.43 15.45
N ILE A 37 -0.91 -5.38 16.34
CA ILE A 37 -0.78 -5.20 17.77
C ILE A 37 0.60 -5.73 18.18
N PRO A 38 1.46 -4.90 18.81
CA PRO A 38 2.77 -5.33 19.28
C PRO A 38 2.67 -6.28 20.49
N GLY A 39 3.64 -7.19 20.63
CA GLY A 39 3.77 -8.17 21.70
C GLY A 39 4.97 -9.08 21.46
N ASP A 40 5.14 -10.16 22.24
CA ASP A 40 6.22 -11.15 22.05
C ASP A 40 6.25 -11.71 20.61
N SER A 41 5.06 -11.85 20.02
CA SER A 41 4.86 -11.96 18.59
C SER A 41 3.82 -10.94 18.15
N HIS A 42 4.04 -10.29 17.00
CA HIS A 42 3.11 -9.29 16.47
C HIS A 42 1.88 -9.98 15.86
N PHE A 43 0.68 -9.54 16.25
CA PHE A 43 -0.57 -9.99 15.63
C PHE A 43 -0.96 -9.04 14.49
N TYR A 44 -1.00 -9.53 13.26
CA TYR A 44 -1.22 -8.70 12.06
C TYR A 44 -2.64 -8.80 11.51
N PHE A 45 -3.25 -7.66 11.20
CA PHE A 45 -4.46 -7.56 10.40
C PHE A 45 -4.08 -7.36 8.94
N ASN A 46 -4.10 -8.44 8.15
CA ASN A 46 -3.56 -8.42 6.79
C ASN A 46 -4.59 -8.20 5.68
N ILE A 47 -5.90 -8.32 5.97
CA ILE A 47 -6.94 -8.14 4.96
C ILE A 47 -7.38 -6.67 4.98
N LEU A 48 -6.85 -5.85 4.07
CA LEU A 48 -7.26 -4.45 3.91
C LEU A 48 -8.70 -4.39 3.34
N GLN A 49 -9.59 -3.67 4.01
CA GLN A 49 -11.01 -3.57 3.66
C GLN A 49 -11.35 -2.24 2.98
N ALA A 50 -10.90 -1.12 3.56
CA ALA A 50 -11.12 0.22 3.01
C ALA A 50 -9.96 1.16 3.34
N VAL A 51 -9.81 2.21 2.53
CA VAL A 51 -8.87 3.32 2.72
C VAL A 51 -9.59 4.62 2.38
N THR A 52 -9.38 5.67 3.16
CA THR A 52 -9.92 7.01 2.86
C THR A 52 -9.12 7.70 1.75
N ASP A 53 -9.66 8.80 1.20
CA ASP A 53 -8.82 9.79 0.54
C ASP A 53 -7.81 10.42 1.53
N VAL A 54 -6.91 11.25 1.01
CA VAL A 54 -5.99 12.02 1.85
C VAL A 54 -6.79 13.05 2.65
N ILE A 55 -6.65 13.00 3.98
CA ILE A 55 -7.31 13.90 4.93
C ILE A 55 -6.27 14.64 5.77
N HIS A 56 -6.60 15.86 6.19
CA HIS A 56 -5.73 16.71 6.99
C HIS A 56 -6.12 16.65 8.47
N ILE A 57 -5.31 15.98 9.30
CA ILE A 57 -5.56 15.80 10.73
C ILE A 57 -4.33 16.20 11.52
N SER A 58 -4.51 17.06 12.54
CA SER A 58 -3.44 17.48 13.45
C SER A 58 -2.18 18.02 12.73
N GLY A 59 -2.39 18.80 11.65
CA GLY A 59 -1.31 19.39 10.86
C GLY A 59 -0.59 18.42 9.91
N ARG A 60 -1.16 17.23 9.65
CA ARG A 60 -0.57 16.20 8.81
C ARG A 60 -1.57 15.69 7.77
N ASP A 61 -1.06 15.41 6.58
CA ASP A 61 -1.80 14.70 5.54
C ASP A 61 -1.66 13.20 5.78
N VAL A 62 -2.78 12.52 6.02
CA VAL A 62 -2.84 11.10 6.37
C VAL A 62 -3.95 10.39 5.59
N VAL A 63 -3.90 9.07 5.60
CA VAL A 63 -5.03 8.21 5.21
C VAL A 63 -5.38 7.32 6.39
N MET A 64 -6.67 7.00 6.55
CA MET A 64 -7.11 5.97 7.48
C MET A 64 -7.49 4.71 6.70
N ALA A 65 -7.26 3.55 7.31
CA ALA A 65 -7.53 2.26 6.67
C ALA A 65 -8.07 1.25 7.68
N THR A 66 -9.03 0.43 7.24
CA THR A 66 -9.62 -0.65 8.05
C THR A 66 -9.06 -2.00 7.59
N PHE A 67 -8.77 -2.88 8.55
CA PHE A 67 -8.18 -4.19 8.29
C PHE A 67 -8.94 -5.28 9.06
N SER A 68 -8.98 -6.49 8.52
CA SER A 68 -9.52 -7.68 9.19
C SER A 68 -8.51 -8.84 9.20
N THR A 69 -8.84 -9.88 9.93
CA THR A 69 -8.20 -11.20 9.84
C THR A 69 -8.69 -11.95 8.60
N PRO A 70 -7.98 -13.01 8.17
CA PRO A 70 -8.52 -13.98 7.22
C PRO A 70 -9.86 -14.55 7.70
N TYR A 71 -10.72 -14.95 6.76
CA TYR A 71 -12.05 -15.50 7.07
C TYR A 71 -12.05 -16.95 7.59
N ASN A 72 -10.96 -17.68 7.35
CA ASN A 72 -10.82 -19.11 7.65
C ASN A 72 -9.78 -19.33 8.75
#